data_AF-A0A7S0XR25-F1
#
_entry.id   AF-A0A7S0XR25-F1
#
_cell.length_a   1.000
_cell.length_b   1.000
_cell.length_c   1.000
_cell.angle_alpha   90.00
_cell.angle_beta   90.00
_cell.angle_gamma   90.00
#
_symmetry.space_group_name_H-M   'P 1'
#
loop_
_entity.id
_entity.type
_entity.pdbx_description
1 polymer ?
#
loop_
_entity_poly.entity_id
_entity_poly.type
_entity_poly.pdbx_seq_one_letter_code
_entity_poly.pdbx_strand_id
1 'polypeptide(L)'
;GRAEDVQLRSYVCYVGIAMLQAGYAAWMCKTFAPYAVGSGLGEIKVIMSGFVIKRFLGGWTLLIKSVGLVLAVGSGLSIGKEGPFIHVCVCVANVMCRLFSKYNTNEGRKRELLSSAAAAGVAVAFGAPIGGVLFSLEEVSIYYPAKAMWRSLFCSVVAAMTLQRLNPLSSTGKLVLFEITYHHKWKLFEMGPFLLIGAMGGLVGAILNKGILRIAKLRKTTFLKRFPVTEVAVCSCCT
;
A
#
# COMPACT_ATOMS: atom_id res chain seq x y z
N GLY A 1 25.61 -24.13 25.22
CA GLY A 1 26.99 -23.66 24.96
C GLY A 1 27.11 -23.13 23.54
N ARG A 2 27.91 -23.78 22.68
CA ARG A 2 28.32 -23.22 21.38
C ARG A 2 27.19 -22.97 20.36
N ALA A 3 26.12 -23.76 20.38
CA ALA A 3 24.97 -23.57 19.48
C ALA A 3 24.09 -22.37 19.91
N GLU A 4 23.91 -22.19 21.22
CA GLU A 4 23.16 -21.06 21.79
C GLU A 4 23.91 -19.73 21.54
N ASP A 5 25.24 -19.73 21.64
CA ASP A 5 26.07 -18.56 21.33
C ASP A 5 26.01 -18.15 19.85
N VAL A 6 25.83 -19.12 18.94
CA VAL A 6 25.68 -18.85 17.50
C VAL A 6 24.29 -18.31 17.21
N GLN A 7 23.24 -18.90 17.78
CA GLN A 7 21.87 -18.41 17.65
C GLN A 7 21.71 -16.99 18.20
N LEU A 8 22.30 -16.71 19.37
CA LEU A 8 22.28 -15.38 19.98
C LEU A 8 22.98 -14.35 19.09
N ARG A 9 24.14 -14.67 18.51
CA ARG A 9 24.84 -13.78 17.58
C ARG A 9 24.04 -13.52 16.30
N SER A 10 23.45 -14.56 15.71
CA SER A 10 22.59 -14.42 14.53
C SER A 10 21.36 -13.57 14.81
N TYR A 11 20.74 -13.73 15.98
CA TYR A 11 19.59 -12.94 16.40
C TYR A 11 19.94 -11.46 16.59
N VAL A 12 21.05 -11.16 17.29
CA VAL A 12 21.52 -9.78 17.49
C VAL A 12 21.86 -9.12 16.14
N CYS A 13 22.51 -9.85 15.23
CA CYS A 13 22.78 -9.34 13.88
C CYS A 13 21.49 -9.06 13.10
N TYR A 14 20.49 -9.94 13.19
CA TYR A 14 19.19 -9.75 12.53
C TYR A 14 18.49 -8.49 13.04
N VAL A 15 18.35 -8.34 14.36
CA VAL A 15 17.71 -7.17 14.98
C VAL A 15 18.49 -5.89 14.66
N GLY A 16 19.82 -5.94 14.66
CA GLY A 16 20.68 -4.82 14.27
C GLY A 16 20.45 -4.36 12.83
N ILE A 17 20.40 -5.29 11.88
CA ILE A 17 20.13 -4.99 10.46
C ILE A 17 18.71 -4.43 10.29
N ALA A 18 17.72 -5.02 10.94
CA ALA A 18 16.33 -4.56 10.90
C ALA A 18 16.19 -3.11 11.37
N MET A 19 16.77 -2.77 12.54
CA MET A 19 16.76 -1.41 13.07
C MET A 19 17.46 -0.41 12.14
N LEU A 20 18.58 -0.80 11.52
CA LEU A 20 19.29 0.06 10.57
C LEU A 20 18.46 0.32 9.31
N GLN A 21 17.83 -0.70 8.72
CA GLN A 21 16.98 -0.55 7.55
C GLN A 21 15.75 0.32 7.85
N ALA A 22 15.06 0.05 8.97
CA ALA A 22 13.91 0.80 9.42
C ALA A 22 14.26 2.27 9.73
N GLY A 23 15.37 2.49 10.43
CA GLY A 23 15.90 3.81 10.76
C GLY A 23 16.30 4.60 9.52
N TYR A 24 16.97 3.97 8.55
CA TYR A 24 17.35 4.61 7.29
C TYR A 24 16.13 4.96 6.43
N ALA A 25 15.13 4.07 6.34
CA ALA A 25 13.87 4.33 5.66
C ALA A 25 13.12 5.53 6.27
N ALA A 26 13.03 5.58 7.61
CA ALA A 26 12.39 6.68 8.33
C ALA A 26 13.14 8.01 8.17
N TRP A 27 14.48 7.98 8.24
CA TRP A 27 15.32 9.14 8.02
C TRP A 27 15.13 9.70 6.61
N MET A 28 15.20 8.85 5.59
CA MET A 28 15.06 9.24 4.18
C MET A 28 13.69 9.87 3.89
N CYS A 29 12.60 9.26 4.39
CA CYS A 29 11.26 9.83 4.26
C CYS A 29 11.15 11.19 4.96
N LYS A 30 11.74 11.35 6.15
CA LYS A 30 11.69 12.60 6.91
C LYS A 30 12.47 13.73 6.26
N THR A 31 13.67 13.45 5.72
CA THR A 31 14.57 14.47 5.16
C THR A 31 14.21 14.85 3.73
N PHE A 32 13.94 13.88 2.87
CA PHE A 32 13.81 14.12 1.43
C PHE A 32 12.37 14.28 0.95
N ALA A 33 11.42 13.53 1.50
CA ALA A 33 10.02 13.56 1.03
C ALA A 33 9.03 13.29 2.18
N PRO A 34 8.69 14.30 3.01
CA PRO A 34 7.76 14.12 4.12
C PRO A 34 6.36 13.68 3.68
N TYR A 35 5.99 13.96 2.42
CA TYR A 35 4.75 13.51 1.78
C TYR A 35 4.74 12.02 1.39
N ALA A 36 5.88 11.32 1.47
CA ALA A 36 5.97 9.90 1.19
C ALA A 36 5.44 9.02 2.33
N VAL A 37 5.34 9.57 3.55
CA VAL A 37 4.97 8.86 4.78
C VAL A 37 3.56 8.27 4.68
N GLY A 38 3.39 7.04 5.18
CA GLY A 38 2.10 6.34 5.21
C GLY A 38 1.70 5.72 3.87
N SER A 39 0.44 5.31 3.74
CA SER A 39 -0.06 4.67 2.51
C SER A 39 -0.17 5.67 1.35
N GLY A 40 -0.73 6.86 1.58
CA GLY A 40 -1.03 7.83 0.52
C GLY A 40 -2.43 7.70 -0.09
N LEU A 41 -3.21 6.66 0.25
CA LEU A 41 -4.55 6.46 -0.30
C LEU A 41 -5.54 7.59 0.07
N GLY A 42 -5.52 8.05 1.33
CA GLY A 42 -6.40 9.13 1.77
C GLY A 42 -6.13 10.44 1.03
N GLU A 43 -4.85 10.75 0.82
CA GLU A 43 -4.41 11.92 0.06
C GLU A 43 -4.77 11.81 -1.44
N ILE A 44 -4.68 10.61 -2.03
CA ILE A 44 -5.13 10.37 -3.40
C ILE A 44 -6.64 10.64 -3.50
N LYS A 45 -7.45 10.16 -2.55
CA LYS A 45 -8.90 10.40 -2.49
C LYS A 45 -9.21 11.91 -2.44
N VAL A 46 -8.44 12.66 -1.64
CA VAL A 46 -8.54 14.13 -1.57
C VAL A 46 -8.18 14.79 -2.91
N ILE A 47 -7.16 14.28 -3.62
CA ILE A 47 -6.79 14.80 -4.95
C ILE A 47 -7.86 14.51 -6.00
N MET A 48 -8.44 13.31 -5.98
CA MET A 48 -9.56 12.95 -6.86
C MET A 48 -10.80 13.81 -6.59
N SER A 49 -10.98 14.23 -5.34
CA SER A 49 -12.08 15.11 -4.91
C SER A 49 -11.98 16.54 -5.43
N GLY A 50 -10.80 17.00 -5.85
CA GLY A 50 -10.64 18.39 -6.30
C GLY A 50 -9.38 19.09 -5.83
N PHE A 51 -8.79 18.63 -4.72
CA PHE A 51 -7.74 19.38 -4.03
C PHE A 51 -6.35 19.08 -4.60
N VAL A 52 -5.52 20.09 -4.74
CA VAL A 52 -4.16 19.90 -5.28
C VAL A 52 -3.14 19.93 -4.16
N ILE A 53 -2.57 18.78 -3.82
CA ILE A 53 -1.46 18.66 -2.86
C ILE A 53 -0.14 18.73 -3.63
N LYS A 54 0.56 19.87 -3.51
CA LYS A 54 1.85 20.09 -4.19
C LYS A 54 2.88 19.07 -3.71
N ARG A 55 3.70 18.56 -4.64
CA ARG A 55 4.80 17.58 -4.41
C ARG A 55 4.38 16.17 -4.01
N PHE A 56 3.11 15.91 -3.68
CA PHE A 56 2.63 14.57 -3.32
C PHE A 56 2.78 13.58 -4.49
N LEU A 57 2.24 13.92 -5.67
CA LEU A 57 2.38 13.13 -6.90
C LEU A 57 3.69 13.42 -7.68
N GLY A 58 4.74 13.84 -6.98
CA GLY A 58 6.02 14.22 -7.59
C GLY A 58 6.92 13.01 -7.89
N GLY A 59 7.77 13.12 -8.92
CA GLY A 59 8.79 12.11 -9.22
C GLY A 59 9.80 11.91 -8.09
N TRP A 60 10.07 12.94 -7.29
CA TRP A 60 10.90 12.80 -6.10
C TRP A 60 10.24 11.94 -5.01
N THR A 61 8.96 12.18 -4.74
CA THR A 61 8.16 11.36 -3.79
C THR A 61 8.06 9.92 -4.27
N LEU A 62 7.92 9.70 -5.58
CA LEU A 62 7.97 8.36 -6.18
C LEU A 62 9.25 7.62 -5.82
N LEU A 63 10.42 8.23 -6.06
CA LEU A 63 11.72 7.59 -5.80
C LEU A 63 11.91 7.25 -4.32
N ILE A 64 11.68 8.24 -3.43
CA ILE A 64 11.85 8.06 -1.99
C ILE A 64 10.87 7.01 -1.45
N LYS A 65 9.62 7.01 -1.93
CA LYS A 65 8.61 6.05 -1.47
C LYS A 65 8.92 4.63 -1.93
N SER A 66 9.39 4.43 -3.16
CA SER A 66 9.78 3.12 -3.67
C SER A 66 10.95 2.53 -2.88
N VAL A 67 12.02 3.30 -2.67
CA VAL A 67 13.18 2.83 -1.89
C VAL A 67 12.80 2.63 -0.43
N GLY A 68 12.03 3.54 0.16
CA GLY A 68 11.63 3.49 1.56
C GLY A 68 10.72 2.31 1.85
N LEU A 69 9.85 1.94 0.89
CA LEU A 69 9.00 0.77 1.00
C LEU A 69 9.80 -0.53 1.02
N VAL A 70 10.80 -0.68 0.14
CA VAL A 70 11.66 -1.88 0.11
C VAL A 70 12.40 -2.05 1.43
N LEU A 71 12.95 -0.97 1.98
CA LEU A 71 13.66 -0.98 3.26
C LEU A 71 12.71 -1.25 4.45
N ALA A 72 11.52 -0.65 4.45
CA ALA A 72 10.55 -0.86 5.52
C ALA A 72 10.04 -2.32 5.55
N VAL A 73 9.74 -2.91 4.39
CA VAL A 73 9.34 -4.32 4.31
C VAL A 73 10.52 -5.25 4.63
N GLY A 74 11.72 -4.91 4.17
CA GLY A 74 12.95 -5.65 4.48
C GLY A 74 13.28 -5.69 5.98
N SER A 75 12.92 -4.63 6.71
CA SER A 75 13.15 -4.53 8.17
C SER A 75 12.22 -5.40 9.02
N GLY A 76 11.23 -6.07 8.44
CA GLY A 76 10.31 -6.95 9.20
C GLY A 76 9.23 -6.21 9.99
N LEU A 77 9.09 -4.90 9.83
CA LEU A 77 7.99 -4.14 10.43
C LEU A 77 6.64 -4.73 10.03
N SER A 78 5.68 -4.73 10.95
CA SER A 78 4.28 -5.16 10.70
C SER A 78 3.53 -4.12 9.84
N ILE A 79 3.94 -3.98 8.57
CA ILE A 79 3.46 -3.00 7.60
C ILE A 79 3.23 -3.71 6.26
N GLY A 80 2.14 -3.36 5.58
CA GLY A 80 1.83 -3.87 4.24
C GLY A 80 2.41 -3.01 3.11
N LYS A 81 2.86 -3.66 2.03
CA LYS A 81 3.32 -2.98 0.80
C LYS A 81 2.19 -2.48 -0.10
N GLU A 82 1.00 -3.06 0.02
CA GLU A 82 -0.08 -2.87 -0.95
C GLU A 82 -0.59 -1.44 -1.00
N GLY A 83 -0.83 -0.81 0.17
CA GLY A 83 -1.30 0.57 0.24
C GLY A 83 -0.32 1.57 -0.39
N PRO A 84 0.97 1.59 0.02
CA PRO A 84 2.00 2.43 -0.59
C PRO A 84 2.21 2.18 -2.09
N PHE A 85 2.05 0.94 -2.56
CA PHE A 85 2.23 0.57 -3.96
C PHE A 85 1.23 1.27 -4.88
N ILE A 86 -0.02 1.42 -4.44
CA ILE A 86 -1.05 2.16 -5.19
C ILE A 86 -0.61 3.62 -5.40
N HIS A 87 -0.04 4.26 -4.37
CA HIS A 87 0.49 5.63 -4.50
C HIS A 87 1.67 5.71 -5.47
N VAL A 88 2.58 4.74 -5.45
CA VAL A 88 3.68 4.64 -6.43
C VAL A 88 3.13 4.60 -7.85
N CYS A 89 2.12 3.78 -8.14
CA CYS A 89 1.49 3.71 -9.47
C CYS A 89 0.85 5.04 -9.90
N VAL A 90 0.14 5.71 -9.00
CA VAL A 90 -0.49 7.02 -9.28
C VAL A 90 0.58 8.10 -9.51
N CYS A 91 1.69 8.07 -8.78
CA CYS A 91 2.84 8.94 -9.01
C CYS A 91 3.48 8.70 -10.39
N VAL A 92 3.68 7.44 -10.78
CA VAL A 92 4.19 7.10 -12.13
C VAL A 92 3.25 7.66 -13.19
N ALA A 93 1.94 7.45 -13.05
CA ALA A 93 0.96 7.99 -13.99
C ALA A 93 1.00 9.52 -14.06
N ASN A 94 1.12 10.22 -12.93
CA ASN A 94 1.23 11.67 -12.91
C ASN A 94 2.52 12.19 -13.55
N VAL A 95 3.64 11.49 -13.40
CA VAL A 95 4.90 11.81 -14.10
C VAL A 95 4.73 11.60 -15.60
N MET A 96 4.12 10.49 -16.01
CA MET A 96 3.84 10.20 -17.42
C MET A 96 2.87 11.21 -18.04
N CYS A 97 1.87 11.71 -17.30
CA CYS A 97 0.97 12.77 -17.77
C CYS A 97 1.72 14.01 -18.27
N ARG A 98 2.85 14.36 -17.64
CA ARG A 98 3.63 15.55 -18.00
C ARG A 98 4.25 15.45 -19.40
N LEU A 99 4.49 14.23 -19.88
CA LEU A 99 5.01 13.97 -21.23
C LEU A 99 3.94 14.14 -22.31
N PHE A 100 2.65 14.08 -21.94
CA PHE A 100 1.53 14.13 -22.87
C PHE A 100 0.63 15.35 -22.58
N SER A 101 0.77 16.40 -23.39
CA SER A 101 0.00 17.65 -23.25
C SER A 101 -1.52 17.43 -23.18
N LYS A 102 -2.04 16.42 -23.90
CA LYS A 102 -3.46 16.02 -23.88
C LYS A 102 -4.00 15.68 -22.49
N TYR A 103 -3.17 15.10 -21.62
CA TYR A 103 -3.54 14.71 -20.26
C TYR A 103 -3.08 15.75 -19.23
N ASN A 104 -1.99 16.48 -19.51
CA ASN A 104 -1.50 17.52 -18.60
C ASN A 104 -2.40 18.77 -18.56
N THR A 105 -3.02 19.14 -19.68
CA THR A 105 -3.87 20.34 -19.80
C THR A 105 -5.32 20.12 -19.35
N ASN A 106 -5.79 18.86 -19.34
CA ASN A 106 -7.16 18.52 -18.98
C ASN A 106 -7.20 17.72 -17.68
N GLU A 107 -7.53 18.40 -16.58
CA GLU A 107 -7.59 17.80 -15.23
C GLU A 107 -8.65 16.68 -15.12
N GLY A 108 -9.72 16.73 -15.90
CA GLY A 108 -10.72 15.64 -15.93
C GLY A 108 -10.14 14.34 -16.48
N ARG A 109 -9.47 14.41 -17.64
CA ARG A 109 -8.79 13.27 -18.26
C ARG A 109 -7.61 12.77 -17.42
N LYS A 110 -6.91 13.69 -16.75
CA LYS A 110 -5.85 13.36 -15.81
C LYS A 110 -6.39 12.53 -14.65
N ARG A 111 -7.52 12.92 -14.04
CA ARG A 111 -8.16 12.14 -12.98
C ARG A 111 -8.59 10.76 -13.45
N GLU A 112 -9.18 10.63 -14.64
CA GLU A 112 -9.50 9.31 -15.23
C GLU A 112 -8.24 8.42 -15.34
N LEU A 113 -7.10 8.99 -15.75
CA LEU A 113 -5.83 8.28 -15.84
C LEU A 113 -5.26 7.92 -14.47
N LEU A 114 -5.31 8.83 -13.48
CA LEU A 114 -4.87 8.56 -12.11
C LEU A 114 -5.71 7.47 -11.45
N SER A 115 -7.03 7.47 -11.64
CA SER A 115 -7.90 6.40 -11.16
C SER A 115 -7.65 5.06 -11.87
N SER A 116 -7.32 5.10 -13.17
CA SER A 116 -6.92 3.90 -13.91
C SER A 116 -5.60 3.32 -13.39
N ALA A 117 -4.63 4.19 -13.07
CA ALA A 117 -3.36 3.79 -12.48
C ALA A 117 -3.52 3.26 -11.05
N ALA A 118 -4.43 3.83 -10.25
CA ALA A 118 -4.76 3.31 -8.94
C ALA A 118 -5.36 1.89 -9.04
N ALA A 119 -6.29 1.67 -9.98
CA ALA A 119 -6.86 0.35 -10.24
C ALA A 119 -5.79 -0.68 -10.63
N ALA A 120 -4.88 -0.31 -11.54
CA ALA A 120 -3.77 -1.17 -11.95
C ALA A 120 -2.80 -1.46 -10.79
N GLY A 121 -2.55 -0.48 -9.92
CA GLY A 121 -1.75 -0.67 -8.71
C GLY A 121 -2.36 -1.69 -7.75
N VAL A 122 -3.67 -1.60 -7.50
CA VAL A 122 -4.41 -2.59 -6.68
C VAL A 122 -4.39 -3.96 -7.35
N ALA A 123 -4.62 -4.01 -8.67
CA ALA A 123 -4.60 -5.26 -9.43
C ALA A 123 -3.26 -6.00 -9.32
N VAL A 124 -2.15 -5.27 -9.41
CA VAL A 124 -0.79 -5.81 -9.30
C VAL A 124 -0.44 -6.15 -7.84
N ALA A 125 -0.90 -5.36 -6.88
CA ALA A 125 -0.73 -5.61 -5.45
C ALA A 125 -1.39 -6.92 -4.99
N PHE A 126 -2.64 -7.15 -5.42
CA PHE A 126 -3.46 -8.27 -4.94
C PHE A 126 -3.63 -9.41 -5.95
N GLY A 127 -3.18 -9.25 -7.20
CA GLY A 127 -3.39 -10.23 -8.27
C GLY A 127 -4.84 -10.33 -8.77
N ALA A 128 -5.66 -9.30 -8.51
CA ALA A 128 -7.09 -9.30 -8.82
C ALA A 128 -7.47 -8.08 -9.68
N PRO A 129 -7.45 -8.18 -11.03
CA PRO A 129 -7.68 -7.03 -11.91
C PRO A 129 -9.09 -6.44 -11.81
N ILE A 130 -10.12 -7.29 -11.71
CA ILE A 130 -11.52 -6.82 -11.55
C ILE A 130 -11.69 -6.17 -10.17
N GLY A 131 -11.15 -6.81 -9.12
CA GLY A 131 -11.16 -6.25 -7.77
C GLY A 131 -10.46 -4.89 -7.68
N GLY A 132 -9.35 -4.70 -8.41
CA GLY A 132 -8.65 -3.42 -8.48
C GLY A 132 -9.47 -2.29 -9.11
N VAL A 133 -10.22 -2.58 -10.17
CA VAL A 133 -11.13 -1.60 -10.80
C VAL A 133 -12.29 -1.27 -9.87
N LEU A 134 -12.91 -2.27 -9.24
CA LEU A 134 -13.99 -2.06 -8.27
C LEU A 134 -13.52 -1.26 -7.05
N PHE A 135 -12.33 -1.54 -6.54
CA PHE A 135 -11.74 -0.75 -5.46
C PHE A 135 -11.48 0.70 -5.88
N SER A 136 -10.96 0.94 -7.09
CA SER A 136 -10.73 2.31 -7.58
C SER A 136 -12.05 3.08 -7.79
N LEU A 137 -13.11 2.36 -8.14
CA LEU A 137 -14.47 2.88 -8.25
C LEU A 137 -15.06 3.27 -6.89
N GLU A 138 -14.92 2.41 -5.89
CA GLU A 138 -15.53 2.57 -4.57
C GLU A 138 -14.75 3.55 -3.68
N GLU A 139 -13.42 3.41 -3.64
CA GLU A 139 -12.59 4.10 -2.65
C GLU A 139 -11.79 5.29 -3.20
N VAL A 140 -11.44 5.30 -4.48
CA VAL A 140 -10.52 6.30 -5.05
C VAL A 140 -11.25 7.40 -5.81
N SER A 141 -12.31 7.05 -6.56
CA SER A 141 -12.92 7.94 -7.55
C SER A 141 -14.30 8.41 -7.11
N ILE A 142 -14.57 9.72 -7.22
CA ILE A 142 -15.93 10.26 -7.02
C ILE A 142 -16.78 10.11 -8.29
N TYR A 143 -16.15 10.26 -9.45
CA TYR A 143 -16.80 10.16 -10.75
C TYR A 143 -15.99 9.27 -11.66
N TYR A 144 -16.65 8.28 -12.27
CA TYR A 144 -15.98 7.27 -13.07
C TYR A 144 -16.80 6.87 -14.30
N PRO A 145 -16.52 7.45 -15.47
CA PRO A 145 -17.32 7.17 -16.65
C PRO A 145 -17.09 5.74 -17.15
N ALA A 146 -18.13 5.10 -17.70
CA ALA A 146 -18.06 3.72 -18.18
C ALA A 146 -16.93 3.46 -19.20
N LYS A 147 -16.62 4.46 -20.04
CA LYS A 147 -15.48 4.38 -20.97
C LYS A 147 -14.12 4.34 -20.26
N ALA A 148 -13.96 5.03 -19.13
CA ALA A 148 -12.74 4.97 -18.32
C ALA A 148 -12.63 3.64 -17.58
N MET A 149 -13.77 3.05 -17.17
CA MET A 149 -13.81 1.73 -16.54
C MET A 149 -13.29 0.60 -17.43
N TRP A 150 -13.70 0.58 -18.70
CA TRP A 150 -13.15 -0.40 -19.63
C TRP A 150 -11.65 -0.22 -19.86
N ARG A 151 -11.17 1.02 -19.93
CA ARG A 151 -9.74 1.32 -20.09
C ARG A 151 -8.92 0.93 -18.86
N SER A 152 -9.44 1.18 -17.66
CA SER A 152 -8.77 0.81 -16.42
C SER A 152 -8.73 -0.69 -16.21
N LEU A 153 -9.77 -1.42 -16.60
CA LEU A 153 -9.79 -2.88 -16.61
C LEU A 153 -8.72 -3.43 -17.53
N PHE A 154 -8.67 -2.94 -18.77
CA PHE A 154 -7.62 -3.33 -19.72
C PHE A 154 -6.22 -3.04 -19.17
N CYS A 155 -6.00 -1.84 -18.62
CA CYS A 155 -4.74 -1.47 -17.98
C CYS A 155 -4.38 -2.41 -16.82
N SER A 156 -5.34 -2.75 -15.96
CA SER A 156 -5.16 -3.62 -14.80
C SER A 156 -4.81 -5.05 -15.19
N VAL A 157 -5.47 -5.59 -16.22
CA VAL A 157 -5.16 -6.92 -16.77
C VAL A 157 -3.76 -6.96 -17.35
N VAL A 158 -3.39 -5.98 -18.18
CA VAL A 158 -2.05 -5.89 -18.78
C VAL A 158 -0.97 -5.77 -17.70
N ALA A 159 -1.21 -4.95 -16.67
CA ALA A 159 -0.27 -4.77 -15.56
C ALA A 159 -0.08 -6.09 -14.77
N ALA A 160 -1.17 -6.80 -14.46
CA ALA A 160 -1.12 -8.10 -13.78
C ALA A 160 -0.38 -9.16 -14.63
N MET A 161 -0.68 -9.24 -15.92
CA MET A 161 0.01 -10.16 -16.85
C MET A 161 1.51 -9.85 -16.97
N THR A 162 1.86 -8.56 -16.98
CA THR A 162 3.26 -8.12 -17.04
C THR A 162 4.01 -8.50 -15.77
N LEU A 163 3.42 -8.26 -14.59
CA LEU A 163 4.01 -8.73 -13.33
C LEU A 163 4.18 -10.26 -13.35
N GLN A 164 3.19 -10.99 -13.82
CA GLN A 164 3.26 -12.45 -13.89
C GLN A 164 4.41 -12.94 -14.77
N ARG A 165 4.62 -12.31 -15.94
CA ARG A 165 5.72 -12.62 -16.86
C ARG A 165 7.09 -12.28 -16.29
N LEU A 166 7.19 -11.20 -15.52
CA LEU A 166 8.45 -10.72 -14.96
C LEU A 166 8.81 -11.35 -13.62
N ASN A 167 7.85 -11.95 -12.91
CA ASN A 167 8.09 -12.56 -11.61
C ASN A 167 8.88 -13.87 -11.76
N PRO A 168 10.17 -13.91 -11.38
CA PRO A 168 10.99 -15.13 -11.50
C PRO A 168 10.57 -16.21 -10.49
N LEU A 169 9.82 -15.84 -9.45
CA LEU A 169 9.30 -16.75 -8.42
C LEU A 169 8.01 -17.47 -8.86
N SER A 170 7.48 -17.18 -10.05
CA SER A 170 6.31 -17.86 -10.62
C SER A 170 6.51 -19.36 -10.91
N SER A 171 7.71 -19.93 -10.65
CA SER A 171 7.92 -21.39 -10.68
C SER A 171 6.99 -22.16 -9.71
N THR A 172 6.34 -21.48 -8.77
CA THR A 172 5.31 -22.08 -7.90
C THR A 172 3.91 -22.12 -8.55
N GLY A 173 3.71 -21.56 -9.76
CA GLY A 173 2.51 -21.73 -10.58
C GLY A 173 1.23 -21.00 -10.11
N LYS A 174 1.27 -20.26 -9.00
CA LYS A 174 0.08 -19.63 -8.41
C LYS A 174 -0.05 -18.15 -8.79
N LEU A 175 -1.19 -17.80 -9.41
CA LEU A 175 -1.52 -16.45 -9.90
C LEU A 175 -1.93 -15.47 -8.77
N VAL A 176 -2.39 -15.99 -7.64
CA VAL A 176 -2.96 -15.20 -6.54
C VAL A 176 -2.34 -15.64 -5.21
N LEU A 177 -2.04 -14.67 -4.34
CA LEU A 177 -1.45 -14.94 -3.02
C LEU A 177 -2.41 -15.75 -2.12
N PHE A 178 -3.71 -15.68 -2.40
CA PHE A 178 -4.78 -16.36 -1.67
C PHE A 178 -5.57 -17.26 -2.62
N GLU A 179 -5.07 -18.48 -2.84
CA GLU A 179 -5.81 -19.52 -3.54
C GLU A 179 -6.50 -20.42 -2.51
N ILE A 180 -7.84 -20.50 -2.57
CA ILE A 180 -8.63 -21.35 -1.69
C ILE A 180 -9.24 -22.46 -2.54
N THR A 181 -8.82 -23.70 -2.30
CA THR A 181 -9.45 -24.88 -2.88
C THR A 181 -10.64 -25.29 -2.01
N TYR A 182 -11.85 -25.11 -2.54
CA TYR A 182 -13.07 -25.51 -1.84
C TYR A 182 -13.24 -27.03 -1.91
N HIS A 183 -13.08 -27.72 -0.79
CA HIS A 183 -13.29 -29.17 -0.71
C HIS A 183 -14.75 -29.55 -0.40
N HIS A 184 -15.56 -28.62 0.11
CA HIS A 184 -16.96 -28.84 0.47
C HIS A 184 -17.86 -27.70 -0.01
N LYS A 185 -19.10 -28.05 -0.38
CA LYS A 185 -20.15 -27.07 -0.73
C LYS A 185 -20.77 -26.53 0.56
N TRP A 186 -20.88 -25.21 0.64
CA TRP A 186 -21.55 -24.49 1.73
C TRP A 186 -23.00 -24.95 1.91
N LYS A 187 -23.41 -25.08 3.17
CA LYS A 187 -24.80 -25.37 3.56
C LYS A 187 -25.47 -24.10 4.06
N LEU A 188 -26.77 -23.93 3.82
CA LEU A 188 -27.52 -22.72 4.22
C LEU A 188 -27.43 -22.39 5.72
N PHE A 189 -27.28 -23.40 6.57
CA PHE A 189 -27.11 -23.21 8.02
C PHE A 189 -25.81 -22.47 8.38
N GLU A 190 -24.74 -22.60 7.58
CA GLU A 190 -23.44 -21.97 7.81
C GLU A 190 -23.47 -20.44 7.60
N MET A 191 -24.55 -19.91 6.99
CA MET A 191 -24.76 -18.47 6.83
C MET A 191 -24.90 -17.73 8.16
N GLY A 192 -25.49 -18.37 9.17
CA GLY A 192 -25.62 -17.79 10.53
C GLY A 192 -24.25 -17.47 11.15
N PRO A 193 -23.36 -18.46 11.28
CA PRO A 193 -21.97 -18.23 11.70
C PRO A 193 -21.22 -17.20 10.85
N PHE A 194 -21.38 -17.19 9.52
CA PHE A 194 -20.73 -16.18 8.67
C PHE A 194 -21.19 -14.74 8.97
N LEU A 195 -22.49 -14.54 9.23
CA LEU A 195 -23.02 -13.24 9.63
C LEU A 195 -22.44 -12.80 10.98
N LEU A 196 -22.33 -13.72 11.95
CA LEU A 196 -21.72 -13.42 13.26
C LEU A 196 -20.24 -13.04 13.13
N ILE A 197 -19.48 -13.77 12.32
CA ILE A 197 -18.06 -13.44 12.04
C ILE A 197 -17.96 -12.07 11.37
N GLY A 198 -18.84 -11.74 10.42
CA GLY A 198 -18.90 -10.43 9.79
C GLY A 198 -19.18 -9.31 10.79
N ALA A 199 -20.16 -9.50 11.68
CA ALA A 199 -20.50 -8.53 12.72
C ALA A 199 -19.35 -8.33 13.73
N MET A 200 -18.72 -9.42 14.18
CA MET A 200 -17.57 -9.37 15.06
C MET A 200 -16.37 -8.70 14.39
N GLY A 201 -16.09 -9.03 13.13
CA GLY A 201 -15.04 -8.40 12.34
C GLY A 201 -15.25 -6.89 12.18
N GLY A 202 -16.49 -6.46 11.94
CA GLY A 202 -16.87 -5.04 11.90
C GLY A 202 -16.64 -4.33 13.24
N LEU A 203 -17.01 -4.96 14.36
CA LEU A 203 -16.81 -4.40 15.70
C LEU A 203 -15.31 -4.27 16.04
N VAL A 204 -14.53 -5.32 15.81
CA VAL A 204 -13.06 -5.30 16.03
C VAL A 204 -12.41 -4.25 15.14
N GLY A 205 -12.82 -4.15 13.86
CA GLY A 205 -12.35 -3.12 12.94
C GLY A 205 -12.66 -1.70 13.42
N ALA A 206 -13.86 -1.46 13.97
CA ALA A 206 -14.22 -0.16 14.53
C ALA A 206 -13.38 0.21 15.76
N ILE A 207 -13.11 -0.75 16.65
CA ILE A 207 -12.24 -0.58 17.82
C ILE A 207 -10.81 -0.28 17.38
N LEU A 208 -10.28 -1.04 16.41
CA LEU A 208 -8.95 -0.85 15.85
C LEU A 208 -8.80 0.55 15.24
N ASN A 209 -9.79 0.99 14.44
CA ASN A 209 -9.76 2.32 13.83
C ASN A 209 -9.75 3.44 14.89
N LYS A 210 -10.58 3.32 15.94
CA LYS A 210 -10.53 4.25 17.08
C LYS A 210 -9.17 4.24 17.77
N GLY A 211 -8.57 3.07 17.96
CA GLY A 211 -7.22 2.91 18.53
C GLY A 211 -6.15 3.61 17.69
N ILE A 212 -6.13 3.37 16.38
CA ILE A 212 -5.20 4.01 15.44
C ILE A 212 -5.36 5.53 15.47
N LEU A 213 -6.59 6.04 15.45
CA LEU A 213 -6.87 7.48 15.54
C LEU A 213 -6.42 8.07 16.87
N ARG A 214 -6.58 7.34 17.98
CA ARG A 214 -6.11 7.78 19.30
C ARG A 214 -4.58 7.85 19.35
N ILE A 215 -3.88 6.83 18.85
CA ILE A 215 -2.41 6.81 18.76
C ILE A 215 -1.92 7.95 17.85
N ALA A 216 -2.58 8.18 16.71
CA ALA A 216 -2.24 9.28 15.81
C ALA A 216 -2.40 10.66 16.48
N LYS A 217 -3.43 10.85 17.32
CA LYS A 217 -3.59 12.07 18.12
C LYS A 217 -2.50 12.19 19.18
N LEU A 218 -2.21 11.10 19.91
CA LEU A 218 -1.15 11.07 20.93
C LEU A 218 0.23 11.41 20.34
N ARG A 219 0.57 10.86 19.17
CA ARG A 219 1.81 11.18 18.45
C ARG A 219 1.96 12.67 18.12
N LYS A 220 0.84 13.38 17.90
CA LYS A 220 0.84 14.83 17.62
C LYS A 220 0.99 15.68 18.88
N THR A 221 0.47 15.21 20.03
CA THR A 221 0.45 15.96 21.30
C THR A 221 1.65 15.66 22.21
N THR A 222 2.25 14.48 22.09
CA THR A 222 3.30 14.00 23.00
C THR A 222 4.70 14.21 22.44
N PHE A 223 5.73 14.02 23.27
CA PHE A 223 7.16 14.10 22.94
C PHE A 223 7.60 13.22 21.76
N LEU A 224 6.84 12.18 21.42
CA LEU A 224 7.05 11.30 20.27
C LEU A 224 7.17 12.05 18.94
N LYS A 225 6.56 13.23 18.82
CA LYS A 225 6.73 14.11 17.65
C LYS A 225 8.20 14.48 17.36
N ARG A 226 9.04 14.60 18.40
CA ARG A 226 10.43 15.05 18.25
C ARG A 226 11.35 13.97 17.67
N PHE A 227 11.07 12.69 17.94
CA PHE A 227 11.96 11.58 17.58
C PHE A 227 11.26 10.45 16.78
N PRO A 228 10.75 10.73 15.57
CA PRO A 228 10.05 9.72 14.77
C PRO A 228 10.97 8.61 14.25
N VAL A 229 12.27 8.89 14.06
CA VAL A 229 13.23 7.89 13.55
C VAL A 229 13.58 6.85 14.62
N THR A 230 13.77 7.30 15.86
CA THR A 230 14.05 6.38 16.98
C THR A 230 12.80 5.58 17.35
N GLU A 231 11.61 6.15 17.22
CA GLU A 231 10.34 5.41 17.40
C GLU A 231 10.27 4.22 16.43
N VAL A 232 10.54 4.45 15.14
CA VAL A 232 10.50 3.38 14.13
C VAL A 232 11.57 2.32 14.39
N ALA A 233 12.78 2.72 14.80
CA ALA A 233 13.84 1.78 15.16
C ALA A 233 13.47 0.92 16.38
N VAL A 234 12.87 1.52 17.41
CA VAL A 234 12.39 0.79 18.59
C VAL A 234 11.25 -0.16 18.21
N CYS A 235 10.30 0.27 17.39
CA CYS A 235 9.23 -0.61 16.90
C CYS A 235 9.81 -1.80 16.12
N SER A 236 10.83 -1.59 15.28
CA SER A 236 11.49 -2.65 14.54
C SER A 236 12.22 -3.66 15.43
N CYS A 237 12.65 -3.25 16.63
CA CYS A 237 13.26 -4.14 17.62
C CYS A 237 12.22 -5.03 18.32
N CYS A 238 10.98 -4.54 18.44
CA CYS A 238 9.89 -5.27 19.11
C CYS A 238 9.15 -6.26 18.20
N THR A 239 9.32 -6.14 16.87
CA THR A 239 8.81 -7.08 15.85
C THR A 239 9.81 -8.20 15.58
#